data_AF-A0A143XYH0-F1
#
_entry.id   AF-A0A143XYH0-F1
#
_cell.length_a   1.000
_cell.length_b   1.000
_cell.length_c   1.000
_cell.angle_alpha   90.00
_cell.angle_beta   90.00
_cell.angle_gamma   90.00
#
_symmetry.space_group_name_H-M   'P 1'
#
loop_
_entity.id
_entity.type
_entity.pdbx_description
1 polymer ?
#
loop_
_entity_poly.entity_id
_entity_poly.type
_entity_poly.pdbx_seq_one_letter_code
_entity_poly.pdbx_strand_id
1 'polypeptide(L)'
;MMMRIVWAIFLTMVVSVAFGVVWRKEQKVPEGKADEKNSQIWVSPLVLPFLLVLVLILCIFWVGWREGMHLFFCQAADVFLFLSVYFIILLILLPLLRRRISARACATLWLVPAFLFYQAYGLYNNIIIPYRTIYVPLRVLQAGIVIWAAGFVVVMIYQIISHQLLRRHLLKNSREVEDAVVLEVWEEEKQRLCYEDPVRLLYCSAISTPLSMGIWGSLTLLPERMYTKKELSFIFRHELHHMKRRDVQTKIFLGFCKALCWCNPLIWIAVKKASDDLELSCDEIVLAGSGEKDRGEYAELLLQTAGRSGGYTTCLSAAASTLRYRMRSVLHPQKKFAGVAVLAVIMFASCLCYGSLVLTSGRKPAGKVLQEYGVTAEDISHVSGRFTESGDDDGRCGEELFAYLSSINVERIYSARDFYDVGRNGISLYSDKKEIDIKMDDSLLLINDFEKNREEAYQIRSGVDWQYIGRLMEDHS
;
A
#
# COMPACT_ATOMS: atom_id res chain seq x y z
N MET A 1 -9.04 -19.41 7.12
CA MET A 1 -7.54 -19.33 7.17
C MET A 1 -6.82 -19.98 5.96
N MET A 2 -7.21 -21.17 5.50
CA MET A 2 -6.53 -21.88 4.39
C MET A 2 -6.44 -21.07 3.09
N MET A 3 -7.55 -20.49 2.63
CA MET A 3 -7.60 -19.70 1.39
C MET A 3 -6.70 -18.44 1.43
N ARG A 4 -6.58 -17.82 2.61
CA ARG A 4 -5.67 -16.68 2.84
C ARG A 4 -4.21 -17.08 2.66
N ILE A 5 -3.82 -18.23 3.19
CA ILE A 5 -2.46 -18.76 3.03
C ILE A 5 -2.21 -19.09 1.56
N VAL A 6 -3.16 -19.75 0.88
CA VAL A 6 -3.05 -20.06 -0.56
C VAL A 6 -2.89 -18.78 -1.39
N TRP A 7 -3.70 -17.76 -1.13
CA TRP A 7 -3.59 -16.47 -1.82
C TRP A 7 -2.28 -15.75 -1.51
N ALA A 8 -1.84 -15.77 -0.26
CA ALA A 8 -0.56 -15.19 0.15
C ALA A 8 0.61 -15.90 -0.56
N ILE A 9 0.59 -17.23 -0.67
CA ILE A 9 1.59 -18.01 -1.42
C ILE A 9 1.56 -17.62 -2.89
N PHE A 10 0.37 -17.58 -3.51
CA PHE A 10 0.20 -17.23 -4.91
C PHE A 10 0.77 -15.84 -5.22
N LEU A 11 0.33 -14.80 -4.50
CA LEU A 11 0.79 -13.43 -4.73
C LEU A 11 2.30 -13.28 -4.46
N THR A 12 2.80 -13.94 -3.41
CA THR A 12 4.24 -13.96 -3.09
C THR A 12 5.05 -14.60 -4.21
N MET A 13 4.58 -15.72 -4.75
CA MET A 13 5.24 -16.40 -5.87
C MET A 13 5.27 -15.51 -7.11
N VAL A 14 4.13 -14.93 -7.49
CA VAL A 14 4.02 -14.03 -8.65
C VAL A 14 5.02 -12.87 -8.53
N VAL A 15 5.01 -12.17 -7.40
CA VAL A 15 5.86 -10.99 -7.17
C VAL A 15 7.34 -11.36 -7.12
N SER A 16 7.69 -12.45 -6.45
CA SER A 16 9.09 -12.86 -6.27
C SER A 16 9.70 -13.40 -7.57
N VAL A 17 8.95 -14.20 -8.33
CA VAL A 17 9.37 -14.71 -9.64
C VAL A 17 9.50 -13.55 -10.63
N ALA A 18 8.50 -12.66 -10.71
CA ALA A 18 8.54 -11.49 -11.59
C ALA A 18 9.76 -10.60 -11.27
N PHE A 19 9.98 -10.28 -10.00
CA PHE A 19 11.14 -9.51 -9.56
C PHE A 19 12.46 -10.21 -9.91
N GLY A 20 12.58 -11.51 -9.67
CA GLY A 20 13.78 -12.29 -9.98
C GLY A 20 14.10 -12.36 -11.48
N VAL A 21 13.08 -12.47 -12.33
CA VAL A 21 13.24 -12.43 -13.80
C VAL A 21 13.72 -11.05 -14.25
N VAL A 22 13.07 -9.98 -13.78
CA VAL A 22 13.44 -8.60 -14.14
C VAL A 22 14.85 -8.26 -13.65
N TRP A 23 15.19 -8.61 -12.42
CA TRP A 23 16.52 -8.38 -11.85
C TRP A 23 17.62 -9.04 -12.71
N ARG A 24 17.43 -10.29 -13.12
CA ARG A 24 18.39 -10.99 -13.99
C ARG A 24 18.52 -10.35 -15.37
N LYS A 25 17.42 -9.85 -15.94
CA LYS A 25 17.42 -9.16 -17.23
C LYS A 25 18.17 -7.83 -17.13
N GLU A 26 17.89 -7.02 -16.11
CA GLU A 26 18.59 -5.75 -15.88
C GLU A 26 20.11 -5.95 -15.76
N GLN A 27 20.56 -6.98 -15.02
CA GLN A 27 21.99 -7.29 -14.86
C GLN A 27 22.71 -7.71 -16.15
N LYS A 28 21.99 -8.15 -17.20
CA LYS A 28 22.57 -8.53 -18.51
C LYS A 28 22.69 -7.37 -19.50
N VAL A 29 21.98 -6.26 -19.28
CA VAL A 29 22.01 -5.08 -20.16
C VAL A 29 23.42 -4.47 -20.31
N PRO A 30 24.25 -4.37 -19.25
CA PRO A 30 25.62 -3.86 -19.38
C PRO A 30 26.49 -4.66 -20.36
N GLU A 31 26.22 -5.96 -20.53
CA GLU A 31 26.96 -6.86 -21.44
C GLU A 31 26.55 -6.77 -22.91
N GLY A 32 25.63 -5.87 -23.27
CA GLY A 32 25.13 -5.74 -24.65
C GLY A 32 24.22 -6.89 -25.10
N LYS A 33 23.77 -7.74 -24.16
CA LYS A 33 22.87 -8.89 -24.40
C LYS A 33 21.44 -8.57 -23.97
N ALA A 34 20.93 -7.39 -24.35
CA ALA A 34 19.56 -7.00 -24.06
C ALA A 34 18.60 -7.74 -25.01
N ASP A 35 18.19 -8.93 -24.60
CA ASP A 35 17.29 -9.79 -25.38
C ASP A 35 15.88 -9.66 -24.80
N GLU A 36 15.11 -8.66 -25.27
CA GLU A 36 13.64 -8.65 -25.38
C GLU A 36 13.03 -7.23 -25.48
N LYS A 37 12.02 -7.12 -26.35
CA LYS A 37 11.19 -5.95 -26.64
C LYS A 37 10.23 -5.52 -25.51
N ASN A 38 10.01 -6.36 -24.51
CA ASN A 38 9.00 -6.17 -23.47
C ASN A 38 9.57 -6.38 -22.06
N SER A 39 10.47 -5.50 -21.66
CA SER A 39 10.91 -5.38 -20.26
C SER A 39 9.91 -4.60 -19.39
N GLN A 40 8.63 -4.56 -19.80
CA GLN A 40 7.60 -3.79 -19.11
C GLN A 40 7.29 -4.39 -17.73
N ILE A 41 7.24 -3.47 -16.76
CA ILE A 41 6.89 -3.67 -15.37
C ILE A 41 5.50 -4.32 -15.26
N TRP A 42 5.45 -5.44 -14.54
CA TRP A 42 4.28 -6.32 -14.47
C TRP A 42 3.04 -5.72 -13.79
N VAL A 43 3.18 -4.61 -13.06
CA VAL A 43 2.04 -3.87 -12.48
C VAL A 43 2.41 -2.40 -12.36
N SER A 44 1.55 -1.51 -12.88
CA SER A 44 1.68 -0.07 -12.62
C SER A 44 1.44 0.21 -11.13
N PRO A 45 2.35 0.91 -10.42
CA PRO A 45 2.11 1.39 -9.06
C PRO A 45 0.83 2.23 -8.91
N LEU A 46 0.30 2.75 -10.02
CA LEU A 46 -0.92 3.55 -10.05
C LEU A 46 -2.21 2.73 -9.84
N VAL A 47 -2.12 1.40 -9.81
CA VAL A 47 -3.30 0.53 -9.62
C VAL A 47 -4.01 0.84 -8.30
N LEU A 48 -3.28 1.11 -7.21
CA LEU A 48 -3.90 1.44 -5.92
C LEU A 48 -4.84 2.67 -6.02
N PRO A 49 -4.36 3.86 -6.44
CA PRO A 49 -5.23 5.01 -6.64
C PRO A 49 -6.47 4.73 -7.49
N PHE A 50 -6.30 4.04 -8.62
CA PHE A 50 -7.42 3.71 -9.51
C PHE A 50 -8.42 2.75 -8.87
N LEU A 51 -7.92 1.75 -8.15
CA LEU A 51 -8.77 0.77 -7.48
C LEU A 51 -9.53 1.38 -6.31
N LEU A 52 -8.94 2.29 -5.54
CA LEU A 52 -9.68 3.01 -4.49
C LEU A 52 -10.81 3.86 -5.07
N VAL A 53 -10.58 4.52 -6.21
CA VAL A 53 -11.64 5.25 -6.92
C VAL A 53 -12.72 4.29 -7.43
N LEU A 54 -12.33 3.16 -8.01
CA LEU A 54 -13.28 2.14 -8.46
C LEU A 54 -14.13 1.61 -7.30
N VAL A 55 -13.50 1.29 -6.17
CA VAL A 55 -14.21 0.78 -5.00
C VAL A 55 -15.14 1.83 -4.40
N LEU A 56 -14.74 3.11 -4.38
CA LEU A 56 -15.64 4.21 -4.01
C LEU A 56 -16.90 4.23 -4.89
N ILE A 57 -16.72 4.16 -6.22
CA ILE A 57 -17.82 4.15 -7.19
C ILE A 57 -18.73 2.94 -6.95
N LEU A 58 -18.15 1.75 -6.80
CA LEU A 58 -18.90 0.52 -6.55
C LEU A 58 -19.65 0.56 -5.21
N CYS A 59 -19.03 1.05 -4.13
CA CYS A 59 -19.71 1.17 -2.83
C CYS A 59 -20.92 2.09 -2.92
N ILE A 60 -20.79 3.23 -3.60
CA ILE A 60 -21.90 4.17 -3.80
C ILE A 60 -22.99 3.57 -4.70
N PHE A 61 -22.60 2.86 -5.76
CA PHE A 61 -23.53 2.27 -6.71
C PHE A 61 -24.39 1.16 -6.09
N TRP A 62 -23.79 0.28 -5.29
CA TRP A 62 -24.47 -0.91 -4.74
C TRP A 62 -25.28 -0.63 -3.47
N VAL A 63 -24.79 0.25 -2.58
CA VAL A 63 -25.38 0.44 -1.23
C VAL A 63 -25.93 1.86 -1.06
N GLY A 64 -25.80 2.72 -2.07
CA GLY A 64 -26.23 4.11 -2.01
C GLY A 64 -25.17 5.05 -1.43
N TRP A 65 -25.44 6.36 -1.49
CA TRP A 65 -24.45 7.40 -1.16
C TRP A 65 -23.92 7.34 0.28
N ARG A 66 -24.83 7.29 1.27
CA ARG A 66 -24.46 7.41 2.69
C ARG A 66 -23.69 6.17 3.17
N GLU A 67 -24.26 4.98 2.95
CA GLU A 67 -23.67 3.70 3.32
C GLU A 67 -22.43 3.40 2.48
N GLY A 68 -22.44 3.71 1.19
CA GLY A 68 -21.28 3.56 0.30
C GLY A 68 -20.09 4.43 0.71
N MET A 69 -20.31 5.70 1.04
CA MET A 69 -19.27 6.58 1.58
C MET A 69 -18.72 6.07 2.90
N HIS A 70 -19.60 5.59 3.78
CA HIS A 70 -19.19 5.01 5.06
C HIS A 70 -18.29 3.78 4.84
N LEU A 71 -18.71 2.81 4.02
CA LEU A 71 -17.92 1.62 3.69
C LEU A 71 -16.57 1.97 3.07
N PHE A 72 -16.53 2.95 2.17
CA PHE A 72 -15.28 3.43 1.59
C PHE A 72 -14.33 4.00 2.63
N PHE A 73 -14.81 4.87 3.53
CA PHE A 73 -13.94 5.45 4.57
C PHE A 73 -13.40 4.41 5.55
N CYS A 74 -14.19 3.38 5.84
CA CYS A 74 -13.74 2.27 6.69
C CYS A 74 -12.58 1.53 6.02
N GLN A 75 -12.73 1.18 4.74
CA GLN A 75 -11.66 0.57 3.97
C GLN A 75 -10.43 1.50 3.86
N ALA A 76 -10.63 2.79 3.61
CA ALA A 76 -9.54 3.76 3.56
C ALA A 76 -8.78 3.86 4.89
N ALA A 77 -9.46 3.69 6.02
CA ALA A 77 -8.82 3.64 7.34
C ALA A 77 -7.93 2.41 7.50
N ASP A 78 -8.36 1.24 7.02
CA ASP A 78 -7.53 0.01 7.05
C ASP A 78 -6.29 0.17 6.17
N VAL A 79 -6.45 0.78 4.98
CA VAL A 79 -5.32 1.13 4.11
C VAL A 79 -4.35 2.05 4.84
N PHE A 80 -4.87 3.11 5.47
CA PHE A 80 -4.06 4.06 6.22
C PHE A 80 -3.28 3.39 7.35
N LEU A 81 -3.93 2.52 8.13
CA LEU A 81 -3.29 1.79 9.23
C LEU A 81 -2.21 0.84 8.69
N PHE A 82 -2.54 0.07 7.65
CA PHE A 82 -1.61 -0.86 7.03
C PHE A 82 -0.37 -0.12 6.48
N LEU A 83 -0.56 0.93 5.68
CA LEU A 83 0.54 1.73 5.13
C LEU A 83 1.40 2.35 6.23
N SER A 84 0.75 2.87 7.28
CA SER A 84 1.45 3.47 8.42
C SER A 84 2.35 2.44 9.11
N VAL A 85 1.80 1.29 9.49
CA VAL A 85 2.58 0.22 10.14
C VAL A 85 3.67 -0.31 9.21
N TYR A 86 3.33 -0.59 7.96
CA TYR A 86 4.26 -1.15 6.98
C TYR A 86 5.47 -0.23 6.74
N PHE A 87 5.25 1.06 6.45
CA PHE A 87 6.35 1.98 6.17
C PHE A 87 7.18 2.30 7.41
N ILE A 88 6.59 2.31 8.62
CA ILE A 88 7.35 2.46 9.87
C ILE A 88 8.26 1.26 10.09
N ILE A 89 7.74 0.03 9.96
CA ILE A 89 8.54 -1.19 10.08
C ILE A 89 9.64 -1.20 9.02
N LEU A 90 9.32 -0.86 7.77
CA LEU A 90 10.29 -0.81 6.69
C LEU A 90 11.39 0.22 6.96
N LEU A 91 11.05 1.41 7.48
CA LEU A 91 12.02 2.43 7.89
C LEU A 91 12.99 1.92 8.97
N ILE A 92 12.49 1.15 9.95
CA ILE A 92 13.31 0.54 11.01
C ILE A 92 14.23 -0.54 10.44
N LEU A 93 13.75 -1.36 9.50
CA LEU A 93 14.51 -2.44 8.89
C LEU A 93 15.51 -1.93 7.82
N LEU A 94 15.26 -0.77 7.22
CA LEU A 94 16.00 -0.24 6.07
C LEU A 94 17.52 -0.17 6.26
N PRO A 95 18.08 0.27 7.41
CA PRO A 95 19.52 0.32 7.61
C PRO A 95 20.19 -1.06 7.55
N LEU A 96 19.48 -2.11 7.97
CA LEU A 96 19.94 -3.50 7.90
C LEU A 96 19.79 -4.04 6.48
N LEU A 97 18.65 -3.79 5.85
CA LEU A 97 18.34 -4.24 4.49
C LEU A 97 19.35 -3.66 3.49
N ARG A 98 19.62 -2.35 3.54
CA ARG A 98 20.58 -1.67 2.63
C ARG A 98 22.00 -2.22 2.69
N ARG A 99 22.39 -2.91 3.78
CA ARG A 99 23.68 -3.58 3.92
C ARG A 99 23.73 -4.98 3.31
N ARG A 100 22.58 -5.63 3.10
CA ARG A 100 22.49 -7.05 2.74
C ARG A 100 21.90 -7.30 1.35
N ILE A 101 20.92 -6.49 0.92
CA ILE A 101 20.21 -6.65 -0.34
C ILE A 101 20.45 -5.46 -1.28
N SER A 102 20.23 -5.68 -2.58
CA SER A 102 20.40 -4.65 -3.62
C SER A 102 19.49 -3.44 -3.41
N ALA A 103 19.92 -2.26 -3.89
CA ALA A 103 19.09 -1.05 -3.83
C ALA A 103 17.79 -1.23 -4.62
N ARG A 104 17.82 -2.02 -5.70
CA ARG A 104 16.61 -2.38 -6.47
C ARG A 104 15.58 -3.15 -5.66
N ALA A 105 16.00 -4.08 -4.81
CA ALA A 105 15.09 -4.77 -3.91
C ALA A 105 14.51 -3.81 -2.87
N CYS A 106 15.34 -2.95 -2.26
CA CYS A 106 14.87 -1.91 -1.36
C CYS A 106 13.83 -0.99 -2.03
N ALA A 107 14.09 -0.56 -3.26
CA ALA A 107 13.15 0.23 -4.06
C ALA A 107 11.82 -0.50 -4.28
N THR A 108 11.85 -1.80 -4.58
CA THR A 108 10.63 -2.62 -4.76
C THR A 108 9.85 -2.81 -3.46
N LEU A 109 10.52 -2.86 -2.30
CA LEU A 109 9.82 -2.99 -1.02
C LEU A 109 8.82 -1.84 -0.79
N TRP A 110 9.16 -0.62 -1.21
CA TRP A 110 8.23 0.52 -1.12
C TRP A 110 6.94 0.33 -1.94
N LEU A 111 6.94 -0.56 -2.93
CA LEU A 111 5.79 -0.87 -3.78
C LEU A 111 4.97 -2.06 -3.27
N VAL A 112 5.45 -2.82 -2.28
CA VAL A 112 4.73 -4.00 -1.73
C VAL A 112 3.28 -3.68 -1.37
N PRO A 113 2.97 -2.54 -0.70
CA PRO A 113 1.59 -2.21 -0.38
C PRO A 113 0.65 -2.09 -1.59
N ALA A 114 1.16 -1.69 -2.77
CA ALA A 114 0.35 -1.58 -3.98
C ALA A 114 -0.21 -2.95 -4.42
N PHE A 115 0.51 -4.04 -4.16
CA PHE A 115 0.09 -5.38 -4.54
C PHE A 115 -0.92 -6.00 -3.58
N LEU A 116 -0.95 -5.55 -2.34
CA LEU A 116 -1.85 -6.08 -1.33
C LEU A 116 -3.30 -5.70 -1.58
N PHE A 117 -3.56 -4.74 -2.46
CA PHE A 117 -4.89 -4.41 -2.96
C PHE A 117 -5.42 -5.39 -4.00
N TYR A 118 -4.54 -6.21 -4.59
CA TYR A 118 -4.98 -7.38 -5.35
C TYR A 118 -5.45 -8.50 -4.44
N GLN A 119 -5.47 -8.34 -3.13
CA GLN A 119 -6.28 -9.23 -2.29
C GLN A 119 -7.70 -9.18 -2.86
N ALA A 120 -8.04 -10.27 -3.56
CA ALA A 120 -9.23 -10.35 -4.37
C ALA A 120 -10.43 -10.13 -3.46
N TYR A 121 -10.99 -8.92 -3.53
CA TYR A 121 -12.15 -8.52 -2.73
C TYR A 121 -13.32 -9.50 -2.89
N GLY A 122 -13.39 -10.23 -4.01
CA GLY A 122 -14.39 -11.28 -4.27
C GLY A 122 -13.94 -12.72 -4.02
N LEU A 123 -12.69 -13.00 -3.65
CA LEU A 123 -12.30 -14.33 -3.15
C LEU A 123 -12.30 -14.38 -1.63
N TYR A 124 -12.21 -13.25 -0.93
CA TYR A 124 -12.21 -13.14 0.53
C TYR A 124 -13.61 -13.14 1.16
N ASN A 125 -14.51 -14.05 0.76
CA ASN A 125 -15.74 -14.33 1.53
C ASN A 125 -15.44 -15.08 2.85
N ASN A 126 -14.28 -14.82 3.46
CA ASN A 126 -13.80 -15.48 4.66
C ASN A 126 -13.05 -14.48 5.55
N ILE A 127 -13.78 -14.05 6.59
CA ILE A 127 -13.42 -13.38 7.84
C ILE A 127 -11.91 -13.21 8.12
N ILE A 128 -11.52 -11.97 8.45
CA ILE A 128 -10.35 -11.69 9.29
C ILE A 128 -10.88 -11.34 10.68
N ILE A 129 -10.78 -12.27 11.64
CA ILE A 129 -11.00 -11.92 13.04
C ILE A 129 -9.87 -10.96 13.41
N PRO A 130 -10.18 -9.70 13.76
CA PRO A 130 -9.12 -8.73 14.03
C PRO A 130 -8.34 -9.21 15.25
N TYR A 131 -7.03 -9.46 15.08
CA TYR A 131 -6.17 -9.86 16.19
C TYR A 131 -6.11 -8.76 17.25
N ARG A 132 -6.13 -7.49 16.82
CA ARG A 132 -6.20 -6.32 17.70
C ARG A 132 -7.19 -5.31 17.15
N THR A 133 -7.92 -4.70 18.07
CA THR A 133 -8.88 -3.63 17.78
C THR A 133 -8.49 -2.37 18.55
N ILE A 134 -8.59 -1.21 17.92
CA ILE A 134 -8.36 0.09 18.55
C ILE A 134 -9.72 0.79 18.69
N TYR A 135 -10.15 0.99 19.93
CA TYR A 135 -11.39 1.70 20.21
C TYR A 135 -11.22 3.20 20.00
N VAL A 136 -12.08 3.77 19.17
CA VAL A 136 -12.19 5.22 18.95
C VAL A 136 -13.64 5.63 19.22
N PRO A 137 -13.91 6.65 20.06
CA PRO A 137 -15.28 7.14 20.24
C PRO A 137 -15.91 7.56 18.91
N LEU A 138 -17.18 7.22 18.67
CA LEU A 138 -17.85 7.44 17.37
C LEU A 138 -17.77 8.89 16.88
N ARG A 139 -17.99 9.87 17.78
CA ARG A 139 -17.89 11.30 17.43
C ARG A 139 -16.48 11.71 17.01
N VAL A 140 -15.46 11.15 17.67
CA VAL A 140 -14.05 11.38 17.35
C VAL A 140 -13.71 10.74 16.02
N LEU A 141 -14.21 9.52 15.76
CA LEU A 141 -14.03 8.83 14.48
C LEU A 141 -14.65 9.65 13.32
N GLN A 142 -15.88 10.14 13.48
CA GLN A 142 -16.56 10.96 12.48
C GLN A 142 -15.82 12.27 12.20
N ALA A 143 -15.43 13.02 13.24
CA ALA A 143 -14.65 14.23 13.09
C ALA A 143 -13.27 13.94 12.45
N GLY A 144 -12.64 12.84 12.87
CA GLY A 144 -11.37 12.37 12.34
C GLY A 144 -11.44 12.06 10.85
N ILE A 145 -12.50 11.41 10.37
CA ILE A 145 -12.71 11.14 8.94
C ILE A 145 -12.80 12.44 8.14
N VAL A 146 -13.56 13.42 8.61
CA VAL A 146 -13.73 14.71 7.92
C VAL A 146 -12.38 15.46 7.84
N ILE A 147 -11.68 15.56 8.97
CA ILE A 147 -10.36 16.20 9.04
C ILE A 147 -9.34 15.48 8.15
N TRP A 148 -9.34 14.14 8.20
CA TRP A 148 -8.47 13.30 7.40
C TRP A 148 -8.73 13.49 5.90
N ALA A 149 -9.99 13.46 5.48
CA ALA A 149 -10.39 13.64 4.08
C ALA A 149 -10.04 15.05 3.57
N ALA A 150 -10.28 16.09 4.37
CA ALA A 150 -9.90 17.45 4.04
C ALA A 150 -8.38 17.59 3.84
N GLY A 151 -7.58 17.04 4.76
CA GLY A 151 -6.12 17.06 4.64
C GLY A 151 -5.60 16.25 3.46
N PHE A 152 -6.21 15.09 3.16
CA PHE A 152 -5.91 14.30 1.96
C PHE A 152 -6.10 15.14 0.69
N VAL A 153 -7.26 15.79 0.54
CA VAL A 153 -7.58 16.63 -0.61
C VAL A 153 -6.62 17.80 -0.72
N VAL A 154 -6.35 18.52 0.38
CA VAL A 154 -5.41 19.66 0.39
C VAL A 154 -4.00 19.22 -0.05
N VAL A 155 -3.49 18.12 0.49
CA VAL A 155 -2.15 17.62 0.13
C VAL A 155 -2.10 17.13 -1.31
N MET A 156 -3.14 16.43 -1.80
CA MET A 156 -3.24 16.00 -3.20
C MET A 156 -3.26 17.20 -4.15
N ILE A 157 -4.13 18.19 -3.89
CA ILE A 157 -4.23 19.41 -4.71
C ILE A 157 -2.89 20.16 -4.70
N TYR A 158 -2.28 20.34 -3.54
CA TYR A 158 -0.97 20.97 -3.41
C TYR A 158 0.09 20.26 -4.26
N GLN A 159 0.18 18.93 -4.18
CA GLN A 159 1.15 18.15 -4.97
C GLN A 159 0.89 18.29 -6.48
N ILE A 160 -0.37 18.21 -6.92
CA ILE A 160 -0.73 18.34 -8.33
C ILE A 160 -0.40 19.74 -8.84
N ILE A 161 -0.85 20.79 -8.14
CA ILE A 161 -0.59 22.18 -8.54
C ILE A 161 0.91 22.45 -8.55
N SER A 162 1.64 22.08 -7.50
CA SER A 162 3.10 22.24 -7.40
C SER A 162 3.81 21.58 -8.59
N HIS A 163 3.44 20.34 -8.93
CA HIS A 163 4.02 19.63 -10.06
C HIS A 163 3.70 20.31 -11.40
N GLN A 164 2.46 20.78 -11.60
CA GLN A 164 2.07 21.45 -12.84
C GLN A 164 2.75 22.82 -13.00
N LEU A 165 2.88 23.57 -11.91
CA LEU A 165 3.61 24.85 -11.91
C LEU A 165 5.09 24.62 -12.22
N LEU A 166 5.73 23.64 -11.58
CA LEU A 166 7.11 23.26 -11.88
C LEU A 166 7.26 22.85 -13.35
N ARG A 167 6.38 21.96 -13.86
CA ARG A 167 6.41 21.52 -15.26
C ARG A 167 6.28 22.70 -16.23
N ARG A 168 5.33 23.61 -15.99
CA ARG A 168 5.16 24.82 -16.81
C ARG A 168 6.39 25.71 -16.78
N HIS A 169 6.99 25.90 -15.60
CA HIS A 169 8.20 26.69 -15.44
C HIS A 169 9.39 26.07 -16.19
N LEU A 170 9.57 24.75 -16.09
CA LEU A 170 10.65 24.03 -16.77
C LEU A 170 10.49 24.07 -18.30
N LEU A 171 9.28 23.79 -18.80
CA LEU A 171 9.01 23.80 -20.24
C LEU A 171 9.16 25.20 -20.85
N LYS A 172 8.78 26.26 -20.13
CA LYS A 172 8.97 27.64 -20.58
C LYS A 172 10.45 28.00 -20.75
N ASN A 173 11.33 27.41 -19.93
CA ASN A 173 12.78 27.64 -19.96
C ASN A 173 13.53 26.50 -20.68
N SER A 174 12.87 25.82 -21.62
CA SER A 174 13.44 24.69 -22.35
C SER A 174 13.46 24.90 -23.86
N ARG A 175 14.44 24.30 -24.54
CA ARG A 175 14.59 24.29 -26.00
C ARG A 175 15.01 22.91 -26.47
N GLU A 176 14.74 22.58 -27.73
CA GLU A 176 15.10 21.27 -28.28
C GLU A 176 16.63 21.11 -28.37
N VAL A 177 17.11 19.87 -28.19
CA VAL A 177 18.52 19.54 -28.37
C VAL A 177 18.77 19.29 -29.85
N GLU A 178 19.58 20.16 -30.47
CA GLU A 178 19.97 20.06 -31.89
C GLU A 178 21.41 19.54 -32.06
N ASP A 179 22.15 19.37 -30.96
CA ASP A 179 23.54 18.89 -30.99
C ASP A 179 23.60 17.42 -31.43
N ALA A 180 24.23 17.19 -32.59
CA ALA A 180 24.32 15.87 -33.20
C ALA A 180 25.04 14.84 -32.30
N VAL A 181 26.08 15.24 -31.56
CA VAL A 181 26.82 14.33 -30.68
C VAL A 181 25.94 13.91 -29.50
N VAL A 182 25.18 14.85 -28.96
CA VAL A 182 24.26 14.57 -27.84
C VAL A 182 23.14 13.63 -28.29
N LEU A 183 22.57 13.87 -29.48
CA LEU A 183 21.54 13.03 -30.07
C LEU A 183 22.07 11.62 -30.42
N GLU A 184 23.31 11.52 -30.91
CA GLU A 184 23.97 10.23 -31.18
C GLU A 184 24.10 9.39 -29.90
N VAL A 185 24.64 9.96 -28.83
CA VAL A 185 24.79 9.25 -27.53
C VAL A 185 23.42 8.88 -26.95
N TRP A 186 22.44 9.76 -27.07
CA TRP A 186 21.07 9.50 -26.63
C TRP A 186 20.49 8.27 -27.32
N GLU A 187 20.64 8.18 -28.64
CA GLU A 187 20.14 7.06 -29.42
C GLU A 187 20.95 5.77 -29.19
N GLU A 188 22.27 5.85 -29.05
CA GLU A 188 23.13 4.72 -28.64
C GLU A 188 22.65 4.12 -27.31
N GLU A 189 22.40 4.92 -26.28
CA GLU A 189 21.95 4.43 -24.97
C GLU A 189 20.49 3.94 -25.00
N LYS A 190 19.61 4.54 -25.82
CA LYS A 190 18.26 4.02 -26.06
C LYS A 190 18.30 2.63 -26.68
N GLN A 191 19.11 2.44 -27.72
CA GLN A 191 19.28 1.15 -28.39
C GLN A 191 19.88 0.10 -27.43
N ARG A 192 20.90 0.49 -26.65
CA ARG A 192 21.50 -0.38 -25.63
C ARG A 192 20.48 -0.87 -24.60
N LEU A 193 19.53 -0.01 -24.22
CA LEU A 193 18.47 -0.33 -23.28
C LEU A 193 17.22 -0.95 -23.94
N CYS A 194 17.18 -1.06 -25.27
CA CYS A 194 15.99 -1.43 -26.04
C CYS A 194 14.77 -0.60 -25.63
N TYR A 195 14.95 0.72 -25.48
CA TYR A 195 13.90 1.65 -25.08
C TYR A 195 13.30 2.35 -26.31
N GLU A 196 12.08 1.95 -26.69
CA GLU A 196 11.42 2.35 -27.93
C GLU A 196 10.40 3.50 -27.75
N ASP A 197 9.98 3.79 -26.51
CA ASP A 197 8.97 4.83 -26.28
C ASP A 197 9.48 6.22 -26.75
N PRO A 198 8.61 7.06 -27.33
CA PRO A 198 9.00 8.40 -27.75
C PRO A 198 9.37 9.26 -26.53
N VAL A 199 10.57 9.84 -26.56
CA VAL A 199 11.07 10.75 -25.53
C VAL A 199 11.51 12.05 -26.18
N ARG A 200 11.05 13.17 -25.64
CA ARG A 200 11.55 14.49 -26.01
C ARG A 200 12.80 14.79 -25.20
N LEU A 201 13.90 15.13 -25.86
CA LEU A 201 15.14 15.58 -25.22
C LEU A 201 15.26 17.09 -25.39
N LEU A 202 15.24 17.84 -24.27
CA LEU A 202 15.33 19.29 -24.27
C LEU A 202 16.50 19.76 -23.40
N TYR A 203 17.15 20.86 -23.80
CA TYR A 203 17.94 21.66 -22.89
C TYR A 203 17.03 22.48 -21.98
N CYS A 204 17.42 22.69 -20.72
CA CYS A 204 16.70 23.57 -19.80
C CYS A 204 17.67 24.39 -18.94
N SER A 205 17.50 25.71 -18.94
CA SER A 205 18.35 26.65 -18.18
C SER A 205 17.95 26.79 -16.71
N ALA A 206 16.75 26.33 -16.34
CA ALA A 206 16.21 26.42 -14.99
C ALA A 206 16.62 25.26 -14.06
N ILE A 207 17.43 24.32 -14.54
CA ILE A 207 17.86 23.12 -13.79
C ILE A 207 19.38 23.02 -13.72
N SER A 208 19.87 22.52 -12.59
CA SER A 208 21.29 22.21 -12.40
C SER A 208 21.61 20.73 -12.61
N THR A 209 20.60 19.87 -12.60
CA THR A 209 20.72 18.42 -12.72
C THR A 209 19.84 17.90 -13.85
N PRO A 210 20.28 16.91 -14.64
CA PRO A 210 19.42 16.18 -15.56
C PRO A 210 18.18 15.66 -14.82
N LEU A 211 17.04 15.65 -15.49
CA LEU A 211 15.82 15.10 -14.94
C LEU A 211 14.91 14.53 -16.02
N SER A 212 14.16 13.50 -15.64
CA SER A 212 13.12 12.90 -16.45
C SER A 212 11.74 13.10 -15.85
N MET A 213 10.76 13.44 -16.66
CA MET A 213 9.38 13.68 -16.21
C MET A 213 8.34 13.27 -17.25
N GLY A 214 7.13 12.95 -16.79
CA GLY A 214 6.00 12.57 -17.64
C GLY A 214 5.52 11.14 -17.38
N ILE A 215 4.20 10.93 -17.52
CA ILE A 215 3.56 9.62 -17.30
C ILE A 215 3.24 8.94 -18.64
N TRP A 216 2.77 9.72 -19.63
CA TRP A 216 2.25 9.26 -20.93
C TRP A 216 3.01 9.89 -22.12
N GLY A 217 4.12 10.57 -21.82
CA GLY A 217 4.97 11.27 -22.77
C GLY A 217 6.23 11.68 -22.01
N SER A 218 7.30 10.90 -22.21
CA SER A 218 8.55 11.06 -21.48
C SER A 218 9.29 12.29 -21.99
N LEU A 219 9.74 13.11 -21.05
CA LEU A 219 10.55 14.29 -21.29
C LEU A 219 11.84 14.16 -20.49
N THR A 220 12.98 14.26 -21.17
CA THR A 220 14.29 14.37 -20.55
C THR A 220 14.77 15.81 -20.68
N LEU A 221 15.08 16.44 -19.56
CA LEU A 221 15.69 17.77 -19.53
C LEU A 221 17.16 17.65 -19.16
N LEU A 222 18.01 18.29 -19.97
CA LEU A 222 19.44 18.38 -19.76
C LEU A 222 19.82 19.83 -19.40
N PRO A 223 20.58 20.06 -18.31
CA PRO A 223 21.13 21.38 -18.02
C PRO A 223 21.99 21.88 -19.18
N GLU A 224 21.91 23.18 -19.47
CA GLU A 224 22.77 23.83 -20.46
C GLU A 224 24.22 23.93 -19.94
N ARG A 225 25.00 22.87 -20.20
CA ARG A 225 26.45 22.84 -19.99
C ARG A 225 27.10 21.96 -21.05
N MET A 226 28.41 22.11 -21.20
CA MET A 226 29.22 21.21 -22.02
C MET A 226 29.39 19.88 -21.28
N TYR A 227 29.22 18.78 -22.01
CA TYR A 227 29.43 17.43 -21.52
C TYR A 227 30.36 16.68 -22.47
N THR A 228 31.16 15.77 -21.93
CA THR A 228 31.87 14.78 -22.72
C THR A 228 30.93 13.66 -23.17
N LYS A 229 31.27 12.93 -24.25
CA LYS A 229 30.50 11.76 -24.73
C LYS A 229 30.25 10.75 -23.59
N LYS A 230 31.24 10.57 -22.72
CA LYS A 230 31.18 9.64 -21.59
C LYS A 230 30.26 10.10 -20.46
N GLU A 231 30.29 11.39 -20.11
CA GLU A 231 29.34 11.95 -19.14
C GLU A 231 27.90 11.87 -19.64
N LEU A 232 27.67 12.16 -20.93
CA LEU A 232 26.36 11.99 -21.56
C LEU A 232 25.89 10.53 -21.49
N SER A 233 26.76 9.57 -21.81
CA SER A 233 26.44 8.15 -21.71
C SER A 233 26.01 7.76 -20.29
N PHE A 234 26.72 8.23 -19.25
CA PHE A 234 26.31 7.98 -17.87
C PHE A 234 24.97 8.63 -17.50
N ILE A 235 24.75 9.89 -17.89
CA ILE A 235 23.51 10.62 -17.60
C ILE A 235 22.33 9.96 -18.30
N PHE A 236 22.44 9.70 -19.61
CA PHE A 236 21.36 9.12 -20.38
C PHE A 236 21.06 7.71 -19.96
N ARG A 237 22.08 6.89 -19.64
CA ARG A 237 21.85 5.59 -19.05
C ARG A 237 21.08 5.69 -17.73
N HIS A 238 21.43 6.63 -16.86
CA HIS A 238 20.73 6.86 -15.59
C HIS A 238 19.25 7.25 -15.81
N GLU A 239 19.00 8.26 -16.63
CA GLU A 239 17.66 8.79 -16.90
C GLU A 239 16.77 7.78 -17.66
N LEU A 240 17.32 7.08 -18.66
CA LEU A 240 16.59 6.04 -19.39
C LEU A 240 16.21 4.86 -18.47
N HIS A 241 17.02 4.52 -17.46
CA HIS A 241 16.62 3.52 -16.47
C HIS A 241 15.44 3.97 -15.62
N HIS A 242 15.39 5.25 -15.21
CA HIS A 242 14.21 5.80 -14.52
C HIS A 242 12.93 5.67 -15.38
N MET A 243 13.03 5.95 -16.68
CA MET A 243 11.90 5.80 -17.62
C MET A 243 11.51 4.35 -17.82
N LYS A 244 12.49 3.48 -18.10
CA LYS A 244 12.30 2.05 -18.32
C LYS A 244 11.66 1.37 -17.11
N ARG A 245 11.99 1.81 -15.89
CA ARG A 245 11.39 1.36 -14.61
C ARG A 245 10.11 2.09 -14.22
N ARG A 246 9.67 3.07 -15.01
CA ARG A 246 8.52 3.96 -14.74
C ARG A 246 8.58 4.54 -13.33
N ASP A 247 9.76 5.00 -12.90
CA ASP A 247 9.96 5.52 -11.55
C ASP A 247 9.10 6.75 -11.26
N VAL A 248 8.65 7.48 -12.29
CA VAL A 248 7.64 8.53 -12.16
C VAL A 248 6.32 7.97 -11.59
N GLN A 249 5.87 6.80 -12.03
CA GLN A 249 4.66 6.15 -11.49
C GLN A 249 4.86 5.75 -10.03
N THR A 250 6.05 5.24 -9.67
CA THR A 250 6.42 4.98 -8.28
C THR A 250 6.39 6.26 -7.44
N LYS A 251 6.97 7.36 -7.93
CA LYS A 251 6.94 8.66 -7.24
C LYS A 251 5.51 9.19 -7.06
N ILE A 252 4.62 8.99 -8.04
CA ILE A 252 3.20 9.35 -7.92
C ILE A 252 2.49 8.49 -6.88
N PHE A 253 2.71 7.17 -6.89
CA PHE A 253 2.19 6.26 -5.86
C PHE A 253 2.64 6.68 -4.46
N LEU A 254 3.92 7.00 -4.28
CA LEU A 254 4.45 7.49 -3.01
C LEU A 254 3.83 8.85 -2.61
N GLY A 255 3.61 9.75 -3.58
CA GLY A 255 2.89 11.01 -3.38
C GLY A 255 1.45 10.79 -2.89
N PHE A 256 0.76 9.81 -3.48
CA PHE A 256 -0.56 9.36 -3.05
C PHE A 256 -0.53 8.79 -1.62
N CYS A 257 0.39 7.88 -1.30
CA CYS A 257 0.53 7.36 0.06
C CYS A 257 0.83 8.46 1.08
N LYS A 258 1.68 9.44 0.72
CA LYS A 258 1.94 10.63 1.54
C LYS A 258 0.70 11.47 1.78
N ALA A 259 -0.15 11.65 0.76
CA ALA A 259 -1.39 12.38 0.94
C ALA A 259 -2.39 11.58 1.79
N LEU A 260 -2.52 10.28 1.54
CA LEU A 260 -3.41 9.38 2.30
C LEU A 260 -3.01 9.33 3.77
N CYS A 261 -1.72 9.40 4.05
CA CYS A 261 -1.16 9.38 5.40
C CYS A 261 -0.58 10.74 5.81
N TRP A 262 -1.16 11.85 5.37
CA TRP A 262 -0.58 13.18 5.54
C TRP A 262 -0.28 13.55 7.00
N CYS A 263 -1.11 13.07 7.93
CA CYS A 263 -0.97 13.31 9.36
C CYS A 263 0.16 12.48 10.02
N ASN A 264 0.74 11.51 9.30
CA ASN A 264 1.80 10.64 9.81
C ASN A 264 3.18 11.14 9.31
N PRO A 265 3.97 11.87 10.14
CA PRO A 265 5.25 12.43 9.71
C PRO A 265 6.29 11.37 9.31
N LEU A 266 6.17 10.13 9.81
CA LEU A 266 7.08 9.04 9.43
C LEU A 266 6.89 8.64 7.96
N ILE A 267 5.70 8.82 7.40
CA ILE A 267 5.45 8.56 5.97
C ILE A 267 6.14 9.59 5.08
N TRP A 268 6.30 10.83 5.55
CA TRP A 268 7.05 11.85 4.83
C TRP A 268 8.53 11.46 4.74
N ILE A 269 9.08 10.91 5.83
CA ILE A 269 10.44 10.36 5.87
C ILE A 269 10.54 9.12 4.98
N ALA A 270 9.55 8.23 5.02
CA ALA A 270 9.47 7.03 4.18
C ALA A 270 9.52 7.38 2.69
N VAL A 271 8.69 8.33 2.23
CA VAL A 271 8.67 8.76 0.83
C VAL A 271 10.00 9.36 0.40
N LYS A 272 10.67 10.13 1.27
CA LYS A 272 12.01 10.63 1.00
C LYS A 272 13.03 9.49 0.87
N LYS A 273 12.98 8.50 1.77
CA LYS A 273 13.87 7.33 1.74
C LYS A 273 13.62 6.44 0.53
N ALA A 274 12.36 6.30 0.12
CA ALA A 274 11.99 5.61 -1.11
C ALA A 274 12.57 6.31 -2.34
N SER A 275 12.53 7.66 -2.38
CA SER A 275 13.23 8.40 -3.44
C SER A 275 14.74 8.17 -3.40
N ASP A 276 15.37 8.15 -2.22
CA ASP A 276 16.80 7.81 -2.09
C ASP A 276 17.09 6.41 -2.66
N ASP A 277 16.24 5.42 -2.38
CA ASP A 277 16.42 4.03 -2.85
C ASP A 277 16.23 3.88 -4.36
N LEU A 278 15.35 4.68 -4.99
CA LEU A 278 15.22 4.73 -6.45
C LEU A 278 16.51 5.24 -7.11
N GLU A 279 17.07 6.34 -6.61
CA GLU A 279 18.34 6.90 -7.13
C GLU A 279 19.49 5.90 -6.96
N LEU A 280 19.61 5.26 -5.79
CA LEU A 280 20.62 4.23 -5.53
C LEU A 280 20.47 3.01 -6.44
N SER A 281 19.24 2.62 -6.73
CA SER A 281 18.94 1.53 -7.65
C SER A 281 19.33 1.87 -9.09
N CYS A 282 19.29 3.14 -9.49
CA CYS A 282 19.79 3.61 -10.77
C CYS A 282 21.32 3.69 -10.79
N ASP A 283 21.95 4.21 -9.73
CA ASP A 283 23.42 4.24 -9.60
C ASP A 283 24.03 2.83 -9.69
N GLU A 284 23.42 1.86 -9.00
CA GLU A 284 23.89 0.46 -8.99
C GLU A 284 23.86 -0.17 -10.40
N ILE A 285 22.84 0.13 -11.21
CA ILE A 285 22.70 -0.47 -12.54
C ILE A 285 23.56 0.23 -13.60
N VAL A 286 23.73 1.55 -13.50
CA VAL A 286 24.60 2.32 -14.40
C VAL A 286 26.06 1.83 -14.30
N LEU A 287 26.48 1.47 -13.08
CA LEU A 287 27.84 1.02 -12.75
C LEU A 287 28.01 -0.51 -12.68
N ALA A 288 26.98 -1.27 -13.06
CA ALA A 288 27.05 -2.72 -13.07
C ALA A 288 28.12 -3.18 -14.08
N GLY A 289 29.12 -3.92 -13.60
CA GLY A 289 30.26 -4.37 -14.42
C GLY A 289 31.32 -3.29 -14.68
N SER A 290 31.15 -2.05 -14.20
CA SER A 290 32.14 -0.98 -14.37
C SER A 290 33.35 -1.13 -13.44
N GLY A 291 34.54 -0.84 -13.99
CA GLY A 291 35.79 -0.78 -13.25
C GLY A 291 35.91 0.45 -12.33
N GLU A 292 36.99 0.52 -11.56
CA GLU A 292 37.22 1.58 -10.57
C GLU A 292 37.32 2.98 -11.21
N LYS A 293 37.96 3.07 -12.39
CA LYS A 293 38.07 4.33 -13.15
C LYS A 293 36.71 4.93 -13.51
N ASP A 294 35.84 4.12 -14.11
CA ASP A 294 34.49 4.54 -14.51
C ASP A 294 33.63 4.95 -13.31
N ARG A 295 33.79 4.27 -12.17
CA ARG A 295 33.13 4.63 -10.92
C ARG A 295 33.61 5.97 -10.37
N GLY A 296 34.91 6.25 -10.46
CA GLY A 296 35.49 7.53 -10.08
C GLY A 296 34.95 8.68 -10.93
N GLU A 297 34.96 8.52 -12.25
CA GLU A 297 34.43 9.52 -13.19
C GLU A 297 32.93 9.75 -12.99
N TYR A 298 32.15 8.69 -12.76
CA TYR A 298 30.73 8.83 -12.43
C TYR A 298 30.49 9.54 -11.08
N ALA A 299 31.30 9.24 -10.06
CA ALA A 299 31.21 9.93 -8.76
C ALA A 299 31.54 11.42 -8.87
N GLU A 300 32.53 11.77 -9.69
CA GLU A 300 32.86 13.16 -10.01
C GLU A 300 31.71 13.86 -10.73
N LEU A 301 31.11 13.19 -11.72
CA LEU A 301 29.93 13.70 -12.43
C LEU A 301 28.77 13.98 -11.46
N LEU A 302 28.48 13.05 -10.55
CA LEU A 302 27.45 13.25 -9.51
C LEU A 302 27.74 14.47 -8.63
N LEU A 303 28.99 14.69 -8.24
CA LEU A 303 29.39 15.87 -7.46
C LEU A 303 29.21 17.17 -8.23
N GLN A 304 29.68 17.23 -9.47
CA GLN A 304 29.57 18.42 -10.32
C GLN A 304 28.10 18.79 -10.58
N THR A 305 27.25 17.77 -10.74
CA THR A 305 25.80 17.94 -10.93
C THR A 305 25.11 18.40 -9.65
N ALA A 306 25.51 17.91 -8.48
CA ALA A 306 24.90 18.29 -7.20
C ALA A 306 25.30 19.69 -6.68
N GLY A 307 26.45 20.22 -7.10
CA GLY A 307 27.07 21.44 -6.56
C GLY A 307 26.42 22.79 -6.91
N ARG A 308 25.25 22.84 -7.55
CA ARG A 308 24.63 24.08 -8.07
C ARG A 308 23.19 24.33 -7.57
N SER A 309 22.90 24.07 -6.30
CA SER A 309 21.64 24.54 -5.67
C SER A 309 21.84 25.93 -5.04
N GLY A 310 21.30 26.97 -5.68
CA GLY A 310 21.42 28.36 -5.22
C GLY A 310 20.41 28.72 -4.12
N GLY A 311 20.87 29.41 -3.07
CA GLY A 311 20.03 30.12 -2.09
C GLY A 311 20.55 30.08 -0.64
N TYR A 312 20.32 31.16 0.12
CA TYR A 312 20.62 31.24 1.56
C TYR A 312 19.70 30.31 2.37
N THR A 313 20.06 29.04 2.55
CA THR A 313 19.32 28.14 3.46
C THR A 313 20.25 27.16 4.18
N THR A 314 19.99 26.93 5.48
CA THR A 314 20.58 25.90 6.34
C THR A 314 20.07 24.48 6.00
N CYS A 315 19.75 24.22 4.72
CA CYS A 315 19.22 22.95 4.20
C CYS A 315 20.32 21.95 3.74
N LEU A 316 21.58 22.21 4.09
CA LEU A 316 22.74 21.46 3.61
C LEU A 316 22.75 19.98 4.05
N SER A 317 22.06 19.59 5.12
CA SER A 317 22.19 18.24 5.69
C SER A 317 21.51 17.15 4.86
N ALA A 318 20.28 17.38 4.38
CA ALA A 318 19.48 16.34 3.74
C ALA A 318 20.00 15.93 2.35
N ALA A 319 20.12 16.89 1.43
CA ALA A 319 20.59 16.63 0.07
C ALA A 319 22.06 16.16 0.07
N ALA A 320 22.90 16.75 0.94
CA ALA A 320 24.29 16.30 1.08
C ALA A 320 24.38 14.90 1.71
N SER A 321 23.50 14.53 2.65
CA SER A 321 23.50 13.18 3.23
C SER A 321 23.13 12.11 2.19
N THR A 322 22.16 12.38 1.32
CA THR A 322 21.80 11.49 0.20
C THR A 322 22.95 11.39 -0.79
N LEU A 323 23.53 12.52 -1.20
CA LEU A 323 24.70 12.54 -2.10
C LEU A 323 25.89 11.76 -1.52
N ARG A 324 26.23 12.01 -0.24
CA ARG A 324 27.30 11.29 0.46
C ARG A 324 27.06 9.79 0.49
N TYR A 325 25.81 9.37 0.70
CA TYR A 325 25.46 7.96 0.70
C TYR A 325 25.58 7.34 -0.71
N ARG A 326 25.10 8.03 -1.75
CA ARG A 326 25.29 7.61 -3.17
C ARG A 326 26.77 7.49 -3.50
N MET A 327 27.58 8.51 -3.23
CA MET A 327 29.02 8.49 -3.44
C MET A 327 29.69 7.30 -2.75
N ARG A 328 29.36 7.05 -1.48
CA ARG A 328 29.90 5.90 -0.75
C ARG A 328 29.54 4.57 -1.43
N SER A 329 28.30 4.44 -1.92
CA SER A 329 27.83 3.23 -2.61
C SER A 329 28.51 3.04 -3.98
N VAL A 330 28.78 4.13 -4.68
CA VAL A 330 29.48 4.15 -5.98
C VAL A 330 30.95 3.76 -5.83
N LEU A 331 31.66 4.42 -4.90
CA LEU A 331 33.11 4.29 -4.71
C LEU A 331 33.49 3.02 -3.94
N HIS A 332 32.63 2.54 -3.04
CA HIS A 332 32.87 1.35 -2.23
C HIS A 332 31.74 0.33 -2.41
N PRO A 333 31.67 -0.34 -3.58
CA PRO A 333 30.66 -1.34 -3.83
C PRO A 333 30.78 -2.51 -2.84
N GLN A 334 29.65 -2.87 -2.23
CA GLN A 334 29.55 -4.07 -1.41
C GLN A 334 28.84 -5.17 -2.19
N LYS A 335 29.28 -6.43 -2.03
CA LYS A 335 28.56 -7.58 -2.58
C LYS A 335 27.21 -7.71 -1.84
N LYS A 336 26.12 -7.44 -2.55
CA LYS A 336 24.74 -7.55 -2.06
C LYS A 336 24.03 -8.67 -2.78
N PHE A 337 23.12 -9.36 -2.09
CA PHE A 337 22.26 -10.34 -2.72
C PHE A 337 21.08 -9.65 -3.43
N ALA A 338 20.47 -10.33 -4.40
CA ALA A 338 19.36 -9.78 -5.19
C ALA A 338 18.14 -9.40 -4.33
N GLY A 339 17.95 -9.99 -3.15
CA GLY A 339 16.86 -9.65 -2.23
C GLY A 339 15.52 -10.35 -2.51
N VAL A 340 15.45 -11.28 -3.47
CA VAL A 340 14.22 -12.02 -3.84
C VAL A 340 13.56 -12.70 -2.63
N ALA A 341 14.34 -13.41 -1.81
CA ALA A 341 13.82 -14.11 -0.63
C ALA A 341 13.27 -13.14 0.43
N VAL A 342 13.92 -11.99 0.62
CA VAL A 342 13.45 -10.97 1.57
C VAL A 342 12.15 -10.34 1.08
N LEU A 343 12.05 -10.02 -0.22
CA LEU A 343 10.81 -9.56 -0.83
C LEU A 343 9.69 -10.58 -0.67
N ALA A 344 9.99 -11.88 -0.85
CA ALA A 344 9.02 -12.95 -0.68
C ALA A 344 8.49 -13.01 0.77
N VAL A 345 9.39 -13.01 1.76
CA VAL A 345 9.00 -13.05 3.17
C VAL A 345 8.18 -11.81 3.56
N ILE A 346 8.60 -10.61 3.14
CA ILE A 346 7.87 -9.37 3.45
C ILE A 346 6.50 -9.36 2.77
N MET A 347 6.41 -9.79 1.50
CA MET A 347 5.13 -9.88 0.78
C MET A 347 4.19 -10.86 1.49
N PHE A 348 4.67 -12.07 1.81
CA PHE A 348 3.89 -13.10 2.48
C PHE A 348 3.40 -12.64 3.86
N ALA A 349 4.30 -12.09 4.69
CA ALA A 349 3.95 -11.54 5.99
C ALA A 349 2.93 -10.40 5.87
N SER A 350 3.07 -9.53 4.86
CA SER A 350 2.14 -8.44 4.62
C SER A 350 0.74 -8.92 4.25
N CYS A 351 0.62 -9.96 3.40
CA CYS A 351 -0.66 -10.61 3.10
C CYS A 351 -1.33 -11.20 4.36
N LEU A 352 -0.55 -11.80 5.25
CA LEU A 352 -1.03 -12.40 6.49
C LEU A 352 -1.35 -11.38 7.59
N CYS A 353 -0.80 -10.17 7.52
CA CYS A 353 -1.04 -9.13 8.52
C CYS A 353 -2.10 -8.11 8.09
N TYR A 354 -2.35 -7.94 6.78
CA TYR A 354 -3.38 -7.03 6.26
C TYR A 354 -4.74 -7.31 6.93
N GLY A 355 -5.48 -6.28 7.34
CA GLY A 355 -6.77 -6.40 8.04
C GLY A 355 -6.72 -6.97 9.47
N SER A 356 -5.55 -7.30 10.03
CA SER A 356 -5.46 -7.85 11.40
C SER A 356 -5.59 -6.78 12.50
N LEU A 357 -5.41 -5.51 12.13
CA LEU A 357 -5.60 -4.35 12.99
C LEU A 357 -6.76 -3.53 12.42
N VAL A 358 -7.84 -3.39 13.20
CA VAL A 358 -9.06 -2.71 12.77
C VAL A 358 -9.51 -1.69 13.82
N LEU A 359 -10.17 -0.61 13.37
CA LEU A 359 -10.81 0.37 14.25
C LEU A 359 -12.19 -0.11 14.69
N THR A 360 -12.48 0.00 15.99
CA THR A 360 -13.81 -0.23 16.55
C THR A 360 -14.38 1.04 17.16
N SER A 361 -15.71 1.16 17.17
CA SER A 361 -16.39 2.36 17.68
C SER A 361 -17.77 2.00 18.25
N GLY A 362 -18.42 2.97 18.91
CA GLY A 362 -19.82 2.85 19.30
C GLY A 362 -20.10 1.73 20.30
N ARG A 363 -19.31 1.68 21.40
CA ARG A 363 -19.51 0.72 22.49
C ARG A 363 -20.92 0.84 23.06
N LYS A 364 -21.71 -0.25 23.00
CA LYS A 364 -23.07 -0.33 23.55
C LYS A 364 -23.42 -1.77 23.95
N PRO A 365 -24.42 -2.00 24.82
CA PRO A 365 -24.95 -3.34 25.06
C PRO A 365 -25.57 -3.91 23.78
N ALA A 366 -25.41 -5.21 23.56
CA ALA A 366 -25.96 -5.92 22.40
C ALA A 366 -27.48 -5.74 22.31
N GLY A 367 -28.19 -5.65 23.44
CA GLY A 367 -29.63 -5.41 23.45
C GLY A 367 -30.03 -4.09 22.79
N LYS A 368 -29.22 -3.03 22.94
CA LYS A 368 -29.44 -1.78 22.21
C LYS A 368 -29.19 -1.93 20.71
N VAL A 369 -28.27 -2.81 20.31
CA VAL A 369 -28.07 -3.14 18.90
C VAL A 369 -29.30 -3.88 18.38
N LEU A 370 -29.73 -4.95 19.04
CA LEU A 370 -30.90 -5.75 18.66
C LEU A 370 -32.18 -4.90 18.58
N GLN A 371 -32.36 -3.93 19.49
CA GLN A 371 -33.44 -2.95 19.43
C GLN A 371 -33.41 -2.07 18.18
N GLU A 372 -32.23 -1.68 17.67
CA GLU A 372 -32.11 -0.93 16.41
C GLU A 372 -32.57 -1.77 15.19
N TYR A 373 -32.52 -3.09 15.31
CA TYR A 373 -33.08 -4.04 14.33
C TYR A 373 -34.55 -4.40 14.64
N GLY A 374 -35.11 -3.90 15.75
CA GLY A 374 -36.46 -4.22 16.19
C GLY A 374 -36.65 -5.68 16.58
N VAL A 375 -35.58 -6.34 17.05
CA VAL A 375 -35.59 -7.73 17.52
C VAL A 375 -35.86 -7.76 19.02
N THR A 376 -36.84 -8.56 19.41
CA THR A 376 -37.16 -8.88 20.81
C THR A 376 -37.03 -10.39 21.07
N ALA A 377 -37.11 -10.81 22.34
CA ALA A 377 -37.05 -12.24 22.69
C ALA A 377 -38.13 -13.07 21.97
N GLU A 378 -39.34 -12.51 21.81
CA GLU A 378 -40.49 -13.18 21.16
C GLU A 378 -40.34 -13.33 19.64
N ASP A 379 -39.45 -12.54 19.03
CA ASP A 379 -39.21 -12.59 17.58
C ASP A 379 -38.27 -13.73 17.18
N ILE A 380 -37.54 -14.32 18.13
CA ILE A 380 -36.56 -15.38 17.87
C ILE A 380 -37.31 -16.71 17.73
N SER A 381 -37.31 -17.25 16.51
CA SER A 381 -37.98 -18.52 16.17
C SER A 381 -37.15 -19.73 16.54
N HIS A 382 -35.83 -19.62 16.41
CA HIS A 382 -34.91 -20.75 16.61
C HIS A 382 -33.60 -20.28 17.24
N VAL A 383 -33.10 -21.07 18.20
CA VAL A 383 -31.78 -20.90 18.79
C VAL A 383 -31.04 -22.21 18.65
N SER A 384 -29.84 -22.16 18.07
CA SER A 384 -28.93 -23.29 18.03
C SER A 384 -27.60 -22.91 18.65
N GLY A 385 -27.02 -23.87 19.37
CA GLY A 385 -25.84 -23.65 20.17
C GLY A 385 -24.82 -24.75 20.00
N ARG A 386 -23.54 -24.38 19.92
CA ARG A 386 -22.43 -25.33 19.92
C ARG A 386 -21.56 -25.02 21.11
N PHE A 387 -21.77 -25.68 22.25
CA PHE A 387 -20.99 -25.46 23.48
C PHE A 387 -20.71 -26.73 24.28
N THR A 388 -21.36 -27.85 23.93
CA THR A 388 -21.23 -29.16 24.59
C THR A 388 -20.56 -30.17 23.65
N GLU A 389 -19.98 -31.25 24.18
CA GLU A 389 -19.36 -32.32 23.37
C GLU A 389 -20.40 -33.16 22.58
N SER A 390 -21.70 -32.87 22.75
CA SER A 390 -22.83 -33.73 22.37
C SER A 390 -23.45 -33.41 21.00
N GLY A 391 -23.17 -32.24 20.40
CA GLY A 391 -23.78 -31.81 19.13
C GLY A 391 -24.31 -30.38 19.21
N ASP A 392 -25.01 -29.95 18.15
CA ASP A 392 -25.72 -28.67 18.15
C ASP A 392 -26.96 -28.81 19.06
N ASP A 393 -27.04 -28.03 20.14
CA ASP A 393 -28.17 -27.98 21.07
C ASP A 393 -29.22 -27.01 20.50
N ASP A 394 -30.38 -27.53 20.12
CA ASP A 394 -31.51 -26.75 19.60
C ASP A 394 -32.49 -26.42 20.74
N GLY A 395 -32.84 -25.14 20.88
CA GLY A 395 -33.72 -24.67 21.96
C GLY A 395 -34.55 -23.45 21.58
N ARG A 396 -35.30 -22.92 22.57
CA ARG A 396 -36.05 -21.66 22.44
C ARG A 396 -35.33 -20.53 23.17
N CYS A 397 -35.46 -19.30 22.66
CA CYS A 397 -34.93 -18.14 23.36
C CYS A 397 -35.87 -17.72 24.49
N GLY A 398 -35.56 -18.12 25.73
CA GLY A 398 -36.22 -17.58 26.91
C GLY A 398 -35.88 -16.10 27.17
N GLU A 399 -36.72 -15.40 27.94
CA GLU A 399 -36.46 -14.00 28.30
C GLU A 399 -35.12 -13.82 29.03
N GLU A 400 -34.74 -14.79 29.87
CA GLU A 400 -33.47 -14.75 30.62
C GLU A 400 -32.26 -14.88 29.68
N LEU A 401 -32.31 -15.79 28.70
CA LEU A 401 -31.26 -15.92 27.70
C LEU A 401 -31.13 -14.64 26.87
N PHE A 402 -32.25 -14.09 26.40
CA PHE A 402 -32.25 -12.84 25.64
C PHE A 402 -31.73 -11.66 26.48
N ALA A 403 -32.10 -11.57 27.75
CA ALA A 403 -31.63 -10.54 28.67
C ALA A 403 -30.12 -10.64 28.92
N TYR A 404 -29.61 -11.86 29.12
CA TYR A 404 -28.18 -12.10 29.26
C TYR A 404 -27.41 -11.69 28.00
N LEU A 405 -27.81 -12.19 26.82
CA LEU A 405 -27.18 -11.82 25.55
C LEU A 405 -27.25 -10.30 25.32
N SER A 406 -28.37 -9.67 25.66
CA SER A 406 -28.58 -8.23 25.55
C SER A 406 -27.65 -7.40 26.45
N SER A 407 -27.17 -7.97 27.56
CA SER A 407 -26.29 -7.30 28.52
C SER A 407 -24.84 -7.20 28.05
N ILE A 408 -24.45 -8.05 27.09
CA ILE A 408 -23.08 -8.16 26.58
C ILE A 408 -22.65 -6.85 25.90
N ASN A 409 -21.52 -6.29 26.32
CA ASN A 409 -21.00 -5.06 25.73
C ASN A 409 -20.27 -5.36 24.42
N VAL A 410 -20.66 -4.65 23.37
CA VAL A 410 -20.13 -4.84 22.03
C VAL A 410 -19.68 -3.52 21.41
N GLU A 411 -18.68 -3.60 20.52
CA GLU A 411 -18.16 -2.46 19.75
C GLU A 411 -18.25 -2.76 18.26
N ARG A 412 -18.79 -1.84 17.47
CA ARG A 412 -18.95 -2.07 16.04
C ARG A 412 -17.60 -2.19 15.34
N ILE A 413 -17.46 -3.22 14.51
CA ILE A 413 -16.36 -3.44 13.58
C ILE A 413 -16.82 -2.89 12.22
N TYR A 414 -15.96 -2.07 11.61
CA TYR A 414 -16.31 -1.32 10.41
C TYR A 414 -15.71 -1.91 9.12
N SER A 415 -14.65 -2.71 9.25
CA SER A 415 -13.85 -3.24 8.15
C SER A 415 -14.33 -4.61 7.64
N ALA A 416 -15.03 -5.36 8.48
CA ALA A 416 -15.30 -6.77 8.20
C ALA A 416 -16.58 -6.97 7.41
N ARG A 417 -16.55 -7.88 6.44
CA ARG A 417 -17.69 -8.35 5.64
C ARG A 417 -17.61 -9.86 5.50
N ASP A 418 -18.78 -10.49 5.46
CA ASP A 418 -19.05 -11.92 5.31
C ASP A 418 -18.46 -12.79 6.44
N PHE A 419 -19.29 -13.03 7.46
CA PHE A 419 -18.98 -13.94 8.57
C PHE A 419 -19.78 -15.23 8.53
N TYR A 420 -19.08 -16.33 8.21
CA TYR A 420 -19.69 -17.65 8.10
C TYR A 420 -19.35 -18.64 9.23
N ASP A 421 -18.27 -18.43 9.98
CA ASP A 421 -17.80 -19.43 10.95
C ASP A 421 -17.70 -18.83 12.36
N VAL A 422 -18.59 -19.31 13.23
CA VAL A 422 -18.65 -19.02 14.66
C VAL A 422 -17.58 -19.88 15.34
N GLY A 423 -16.82 -19.34 16.30
CA GLY A 423 -15.76 -20.06 17.00
C GLY A 423 -16.18 -21.41 17.63
N ARG A 424 -15.26 -22.10 18.33
CA ARG A 424 -15.54 -23.41 18.95
C ARG A 424 -16.82 -23.42 19.79
N ASN A 425 -17.04 -22.33 20.53
CA ASN A 425 -18.27 -22.07 21.24
C ASN A 425 -19.05 -20.98 20.51
N GLY A 426 -20.32 -21.24 20.18
CA GLY A 426 -21.07 -20.36 19.31
C GLY A 426 -22.58 -20.52 19.41
N ILE A 427 -23.31 -19.42 19.53
CA ILE A 427 -24.78 -19.39 19.54
C ILE A 427 -25.28 -18.71 18.27
N SER A 428 -26.28 -19.29 17.64
CA SER A 428 -27.01 -18.71 16.51
C SER A 428 -28.47 -18.52 16.90
N LEU A 429 -29.01 -17.34 16.67
CA LEU A 429 -30.42 -16.99 16.89
C LEU A 429 -31.00 -16.53 15.57
N TYR A 430 -32.08 -17.18 15.14
CA TYR A 430 -32.76 -16.84 13.90
C TYR A 430 -34.16 -16.31 14.18
N SER A 431 -34.57 -15.29 13.43
CA SER A 431 -35.92 -14.73 13.46
C SER A 431 -36.55 -14.85 12.08
N ASP A 432 -37.47 -15.82 11.92
CA ASP A 432 -38.22 -16.03 10.66
C ASP A 432 -39.01 -14.77 10.28
N LYS A 433 -39.63 -14.12 11.26
CA LYS A 433 -40.51 -12.95 11.04
C LYS A 433 -39.75 -11.73 10.54
N LYS A 434 -38.48 -11.59 10.94
CA LYS A 434 -37.64 -10.44 10.60
C LYS A 434 -36.62 -10.77 9.50
N GLU A 435 -36.47 -12.05 9.16
CA GLU A 435 -35.38 -12.56 8.33
C GLU A 435 -34.02 -12.07 8.84
N ILE A 436 -33.78 -12.22 10.14
CA ILE A 436 -32.53 -11.83 10.80
C ILE A 436 -31.83 -13.06 11.37
N ASP A 437 -30.54 -13.21 11.05
CA ASP A 437 -29.64 -14.20 11.63
C ASP A 437 -28.61 -13.50 12.53
N ILE A 438 -28.57 -13.92 13.79
CA ILE A 438 -27.66 -13.38 14.81
C ILE A 438 -26.72 -14.49 15.23
N LYS A 439 -25.42 -14.29 15.07
CA LYS A 439 -24.40 -15.27 15.48
C LYS A 439 -23.46 -14.65 16.49
N MET A 440 -23.13 -15.37 17.54
CA MET A 440 -22.23 -14.89 18.58
C MET A 440 -21.22 -15.98 18.96
N ASP A 441 -19.94 -15.61 19.08
CA ASP A 441 -18.85 -16.44 19.61
C ASP A 441 -18.13 -15.77 20.79
N ASP A 442 -16.97 -16.30 21.19
CA ASP A 442 -16.16 -15.77 22.31
C ASP A 442 -15.77 -14.29 22.17
N SER A 443 -15.77 -13.79 20.93
CA SER A 443 -15.11 -12.55 20.53
C SER A 443 -15.95 -11.66 19.63
N LEU A 444 -16.95 -12.21 18.95
CA LEU A 444 -17.70 -11.55 17.88
C LEU A 444 -19.20 -11.77 18.03
N LEU A 445 -19.96 -10.71 17.76
CA LEU A 445 -21.39 -10.72 17.53
C LEU A 445 -21.65 -10.27 16.10
N LEU A 446 -22.45 -11.02 15.37
CA LEU A 446 -22.77 -10.87 13.97
C LEU A 446 -24.27 -10.76 13.82
N ILE A 447 -24.72 -9.82 13.00
CA ILE A 447 -26.13 -9.62 12.71
C ILE A 447 -26.28 -9.48 11.21
N ASN A 448 -27.02 -10.39 10.60
CA ASN A 448 -27.34 -10.39 9.19
C ASN A 448 -28.84 -10.13 9.02
N ASP A 449 -29.19 -8.99 8.44
CA ASP A 449 -30.55 -8.58 8.08
C ASP A 449 -30.73 -8.85 6.59
N PHE A 450 -31.36 -9.98 6.26
CA PHE A 450 -31.53 -10.44 4.88
C PHE A 450 -32.49 -9.55 4.09
N GLU A 451 -33.52 -9.02 4.75
CA GLU A 451 -34.50 -8.11 4.14
C GLU A 451 -33.83 -6.82 3.63
N LYS A 452 -32.91 -6.25 4.42
CA LYS A 452 -32.18 -5.03 4.06
C LYS A 452 -30.83 -5.28 3.40
N ASN A 453 -30.47 -6.55 3.18
CA ASN A 453 -29.15 -6.96 2.69
C ASN A 453 -28.01 -6.27 3.46
N ARG A 454 -28.12 -6.27 4.80
CA ARG A 454 -27.21 -5.56 5.71
C ARG A 454 -26.60 -6.53 6.69
N GLU A 455 -25.30 -6.69 6.60
CA GLU A 455 -24.51 -7.46 7.55
C GLU A 455 -23.66 -6.52 8.43
N GLU A 456 -23.68 -6.75 9.74
CA GLU A 456 -22.86 -6.00 10.68
C GLU A 456 -22.17 -6.90 11.69
N ALA A 457 -20.94 -6.54 12.02
CA ALA A 457 -20.14 -7.24 12.99
C ALA A 457 -19.72 -6.34 14.14
N TYR A 458 -19.61 -6.96 15.31
CA TYR A 458 -19.31 -6.31 16.56
C TYR A 458 -18.30 -7.15 17.34
N GLN A 459 -17.29 -6.48 17.89
CA GLN A 459 -16.35 -7.06 18.82
C GLN A 459 -16.99 -7.11 20.21
N ILE A 460 -17.05 -8.31 20.79
CA ILE A 460 -17.46 -8.51 22.17
C ILE A 460 -16.33 -8.07 23.12
N ARG A 461 -16.69 -7.35 24.18
CA ARG A 461 -15.77 -6.83 25.20
C ARG A 461 -15.99 -7.39 26.59
N SER A 462 -17.20 -7.86 26.88
CA SER A 462 -17.50 -8.65 28.08
C SER A 462 -17.26 -10.12 27.78
N GLY A 463 -16.61 -10.87 28.67
CA GLY A 463 -16.48 -12.32 28.50
C GLY A 463 -17.86 -12.99 28.38
N VAL A 464 -17.95 -14.03 27.56
CA VAL A 464 -19.17 -14.83 27.37
C VAL A 464 -19.09 -16.07 28.26
N ASP A 465 -20.01 -16.20 29.21
CA ASP A 465 -20.21 -17.41 30.00
C ASP A 465 -21.06 -18.45 29.23
N TRP A 466 -20.39 -19.35 28.53
CA TRP A 466 -21.04 -20.41 27.76
C TRP A 466 -21.70 -21.49 28.62
N GLN A 467 -21.21 -21.72 29.85
CA GLN A 467 -21.83 -22.69 30.76
C GLN A 467 -23.16 -22.16 31.29
N TYR A 468 -23.26 -20.84 31.50
CA TYR A 468 -24.52 -20.20 31.83
C TYR A 468 -25.50 -20.21 30.66
N ILE A 469 -25.04 -19.94 29.43
CA ILE A 469 -25.87 -20.05 28.21
C ILE A 469 -26.42 -21.48 28.06
N GLY A 470 -25.58 -22.51 28.21
CA GLY A 470 -26.02 -23.91 28.09
C GLY A 470 -27.14 -24.26 29.07
N ARG A 471 -27.00 -23.85 30.34
CA ARG A 471 -28.06 -24.05 31.36
C ARG A 471 -29.38 -23.38 30.99
N LEU A 472 -29.32 -22.14 30.51
CA LEU A 472 -30.52 -21.40 30.09
C LEU A 472 -31.20 -22.01 28.86
N MET A 473 -30.46 -22.74 28.02
CA MET A 473 -31.03 -23.46 26.88
C MET A 473 -31.66 -24.80 27.30
N GLU A 474 -31.05 -25.53 28.24
CA GLU A 474 -31.61 -26.76 28.81
C GLU A 474 -32.91 -26.52 29.60
N ASP A 475 -33.03 -25.39 30.29
CA ASP A 475 -34.25 -25.02 31.04
C ASP A 475 -35.46 -24.71 30.12
N HIS A 476 -35.22 -24.57 28.81
CA HIS A 476 -36.23 -24.17 27.80
C HIS A 476 -36.34 -25.11 26.59
N SER A 477 -35.63 -26.25 26.58
CA SER A 477 -35.80 -27.37 25.65
C SER A 477 -36.94 -28.30 26.09
#